data_AF-A0AAV5T8V0-F1
#
_entry.id   AF-A0AAV5T8V0-F1
#
_cell.length_a   1.000
_cell.length_b   1.000
_cell.length_c   1.000
_cell.angle_alpha   90.00
_cell.angle_beta   90.00
_cell.angle_gamma   90.00
#
_symmetry.space_group_name_H-M   'P 1'
#
loop_
_entity.id
_entity.type
_entity.pdbx_description
1 polymer ?
#
loop_
_entity_poly.entity_id
_entity_poly.type
_entity_poly.pdbx_seq_one_letter_code
_entity_poly.pdbx_strand_id
1 'polypeptide(L)'
;SPVTQATCTLTACGAACPVGGAYIEIPWIKATTIQVNGCDVRALQCDGSDVPPLFGGPRSRTILQYWKFGEIDYHDVYDDGTGVATLQLLCDATATFWIFQGPQIVQAACYYTNTDCQACAGSQIARTESGAAFTPDVVVGPPAPFICMTRTLTCVTTTLNNNVQISLNGGTAGVISSPIGTVTVLVTCNAAGTALERNGVAITSADCKAV
;
A
#
# COMPACT_ATOMS: atom_id res chain seq x y z
N SER A 1 -4.18 5.93 3.78
CA SER A 1 -3.75 7.13 3.05
C SER A 1 -4.46 7.21 1.71
N PRO A 2 -4.70 8.41 1.16
CA PRO A 2 -5.42 8.57 -0.11
C PRO A 2 -4.58 7.99 -1.24
N VAL A 3 -5.18 7.03 -1.95
CA VAL A 3 -4.65 6.44 -3.16
C VAL A 3 -4.83 7.47 -4.27
N THR A 4 -3.74 7.87 -4.94
CA THR A 4 -3.89 8.69 -6.15
C THR A 4 -4.23 7.74 -7.29
N GLN A 5 -5.49 7.73 -7.68
CA GLN A 5 -6.03 6.84 -8.70
C GLN A 5 -6.16 7.60 -10.02
N ALA A 6 -5.52 7.06 -11.06
CA ALA A 6 -5.69 7.49 -12.43
C ALA A 6 -6.40 6.39 -13.21
N THR A 7 -7.58 6.67 -13.74
CA THR A 7 -8.42 5.69 -14.44
C THR A 7 -8.56 6.03 -15.92
N CYS A 8 -8.18 5.10 -16.79
CA CYS A 8 -8.36 5.24 -18.24
C CYS A 8 -9.42 4.27 -18.77
N THR A 9 -10.30 4.75 -19.64
CA THR A 9 -11.18 3.92 -20.47
C THR A 9 -10.47 3.59 -21.78
N LEU A 10 -10.40 2.31 -22.14
CA LEU A 10 -9.73 1.89 -23.38
C LEU A 10 -10.64 2.11 -24.59
N THR A 11 -10.13 2.77 -25.63
CA THR A 11 -10.81 2.92 -26.93
C THR A 11 -10.55 1.71 -27.83
N ALA A 12 -11.43 1.50 -28.82
CA ALA A 12 -11.34 0.40 -29.79
C ALA A 12 -9.98 0.36 -30.54
N CYS A 13 -9.50 -0.84 -30.87
CA CYS A 13 -8.19 -1.05 -31.50
C CYS A 13 -8.18 -0.95 -33.04
N GLY A 14 -9.20 -0.34 -33.64
CA GLY A 14 -9.53 -0.47 -35.08
C GLY A 14 -8.57 0.18 -36.09
N ALA A 15 -7.99 -0.68 -36.93
CA ALA A 15 -7.51 -0.65 -38.34
C ALA A 15 -6.84 0.59 -38.98
N ALA A 16 -6.94 1.78 -38.41
CA ALA A 16 -6.22 2.96 -38.84
C ALA A 16 -6.10 3.92 -37.66
N CYS A 17 -5.19 3.62 -36.73
CA CYS A 17 -4.64 4.71 -35.92
C CYS A 17 -3.49 5.33 -36.70
N PRO A 18 -3.67 6.51 -37.33
CA PRO A 18 -2.52 7.39 -37.50
C PRO A 18 -1.92 7.58 -36.12
N VAL A 19 -0.60 7.61 -36.06
CA VAL A 19 0.19 8.11 -34.92
C VAL A 19 -0.59 9.25 -34.24
N GLY A 20 -1.24 9.00 -33.09
CA GLY A 20 -2.05 10.01 -32.38
C GLY A 20 -3.58 9.81 -32.24
N GLY A 21 -4.11 8.59 -32.16
CA GLY A 21 -5.51 8.38 -31.74
C GLY A 21 -5.75 8.88 -30.30
N ALA A 22 -6.76 9.73 -30.11
CA ALA A 22 -7.02 10.51 -28.89
C ALA A 22 -6.88 9.72 -27.58
N TYR A 23 -5.81 10.00 -26.87
CA TYR A 23 -5.57 9.52 -25.51
C TYR A 23 -6.09 10.59 -24.54
N ILE A 24 -6.83 10.17 -23.51
CA ILE A 24 -6.73 10.89 -22.25
C ILE A 24 -5.36 10.50 -21.72
N GLU A 25 -4.33 11.26 -22.08
CA GLU A 25 -3.06 11.23 -21.37
C GLU A 25 -3.37 11.60 -19.92
N ILE A 26 -3.55 10.59 -19.09
CA ILE A 26 -3.33 10.80 -17.66
C ILE A 26 -1.81 10.76 -17.51
N PRO A 27 -1.17 11.74 -16.86
CA PRO A 27 0.28 11.95 -16.96
C PRO A 27 1.18 10.77 -16.50
N TRP A 28 0.59 9.70 -15.99
CA TRP A 28 1.25 8.60 -15.30
C TRP A 28 0.96 7.20 -15.90
N ILE A 29 0.15 7.11 -16.96
CA ILE A 29 -0.02 5.87 -17.73
C ILE A 29 0.50 6.10 -19.14
N LYS A 30 1.62 5.45 -19.47
CA LYS A 30 2.19 5.46 -20.81
C LYS A 30 1.68 4.23 -21.56
N ALA A 31 1.03 4.42 -22.70
CA ALA A 31 0.61 3.34 -23.56
C ALA A 31 1.53 3.29 -24.79
N THR A 32 2.29 2.20 -24.93
CA THR A 32 3.18 2.00 -26.08
C THR A 32 2.58 0.91 -26.96
N THR A 33 2.37 1.20 -28.25
CA THR A 33 1.87 0.23 -29.23
C THR A 33 3.01 -0.29 -30.09
N ILE A 34 3.11 -1.61 -30.22
CA ILE A 34 4.12 -2.29 -31.04
C ILE A 34 3.40 -3.34 -31.90
N GLN A 35 3.73 -3.41 -33.18
CA GLN A 35 3.23 -4.45 -34.08
C GLN A 35 4.06 -5.74 -33.90
N VAL A 36 3.41 -6.87 -33.60
CA VAL A 36 4.07 -8.18 -33.51
C VAL A 36 3.31 -9.17 -34.39
N ASN A 37 3.98 -9.72 -35.42
CA ASN A 37 3.42 -10.73 -36.33
C ASN A 37 2.08 -10.34 -37.00
N GLY A 38 1.87 -9.06 -37.31
CA GLY A 38 0.65 -8.57 -37.96
C GLY A 38 -0.56 -8.40 -37.04
N CYS A 39 -0.41 -8.69 -35.74
CA CYS A 39 -1.37 -8.33 -34.71
C CYS A 39 -0.89 -7.07 -33.97
N ASP A 40 -1.82 -6.15 -33.70
CA ASP A 40 -1.55 -5.02 -32.82
C ASP A 40 -1.37 -5.51 -31.38
N VAL A 41 -0.15 -5.36 -30.86
CA VAL A 41 0.15 -5.56 -29.44
C VAL A 41 0.29 -4.19 -28.79
N ARG A 42 -0.41 -3.98 -27.68
CA ARG A 42 -0.29 -2.75 -26.90
C ARG A 42 0.22 -3.09 -25.52
N ALA A 43 1.32 -2.46 -25.11
CA ALA A 43 1.77 -2.49 -23.74
C ALA A 43 1.18 -1.28 -23.01
N LEU A 44 0.34 -1.54 -22.01
CA LEU A 44 0.03 -0.53 -21.00
C LEU A 44 1.16 -0.54 -19.98
N GLN A 45 1.79 0.60 -19.77
CA GLN A 45 2.84 0.78 -18.79
C GLN A 45 2.37 1.79 -17.74
N CYS A 46 2.35 1.33 -16.50
CA CYS A 46 2.21 2.18 -15.33
C CYS A 46 3.64 2.42 -14.84
N ASP A 47 4.11 3.66 -14.95
CA ASP A 47 5.44 4.08 -14.51
C ASP A 47 5.28 4.79 -13.17
N GLY A 48 5.82 4.15 -12.13
CA GLY A 48 5.73 4.65 -10.78
C GLY A 48 6.45 5.97 -10.62
N SER A 49 7.35 6.38 -11.53
CA SER A 49 8.18 7.60 -11.50
C SER A 49 7.47 8.88 -11.96
N ASP A 50 6.36 8.77 -12.67
CA ASP A 50 5.60 9.94 -13.12
C ASP A 50 4.65 10.47 -12.02
N VAL A 51 4.12 9.62 -11.13
CA VAL A 51 3.11 10.06 -10.14
C VAL A 51 3.71 10.93 -9.02
N PRO A 52 3.18 12.13 -8.69
CA PRO A 52 3.81 12.99 -7.70
C PRO A 52 3.74 12.33 -6.32
N PRO A 53 4.85 12.25 -5.57
CA PRO A 53 4.83 11.66 -4.25
C PRO A 53 4.09 12.62 -3.32
N LEU A 54 2.85 12.29 -2.94
CA LEU A 54 2.07 13.12 -2.01
C LEU A 54 2.74 13.28 -0.63
N PHE A 55 3.72 12.43 -0.28
CA PHE A 55 4.35 12.42 1.05
C PHE A 55 5.87 12.19 1.06
N GLY A 56 6.58 12.46 -0.04
CA GLY A 56 8.07 12.54 -0.03
C GLY A 56 8.83 11.26 0.36
N GLY A 57 8.19 10.08 0.36
CA GLY A 57 8.84 8.79 0.60
C GLY A 57 9.35 8.12 -0.69
N PRO A 58 10.28 7.15 -0.59
CA PRO A 58 10.69 6.33 -1.71
C PRO A 58 9.53 5.48 -2.22
N ARG A 59 9.32 5.43 -3.54
CA ARG A 59 8.26 4.66 -4.19
C ARG A 59 8.71 3.20 -4.24
N SER A 60 7.91 2.28 -3.71
CA SER A 60 8.40 0.90 -3.53
C SER A 60 7.79 -0.10 -4.51
N ARG A 61 6.56 0.10 -5.00
CA ARG A 61 5.98 -0.66 -6.13
C ARG A 61 4.92 0.10 -6.89
N THR A 62 4.87 -0.20 -8.16
CA THR A 62 3.91 0.27 -9.15
C THR A 62 2.94 -0.87 -9.45
N ILE A 63 1.64 -0.55 -9.50
CA ILE A 63 0.57 -1.51 -9.74
C ILE A 63 -0.30 -1.00 -10.88
N LEU A 64 -0.50 -1.85 -11.87
CA LEU A 64 -1.48 -1.64 -12.92
C LEU A 64 -2.67 -2.55 -12.64
N GLN A 65 -3.81 -1.96 -12.28
CA GLN A 65 -5.07 -2.70 -12.14
C GLN A 65 -5.84 -2.68 -13.44
N TYR A 66 -6.53 -3.76 -13.76
CA TYR A 66 -7.41 -3.84 -14.91
C TYR A 66 -8.71 -4.57 -14.60
N TRP A 67 -9.75 -4.24 -15.36
CA TRP A 67 -11.07 -4.85 -15.28
C TRP A 67 -11.42 -5.55 -16.59
N LYS A 68 -11.92 -6.77 -16.46
CA LYS A 68 -12.44 -7.55 -17.58
C LYS A 68 -13.92 -7.25 -17.79
N PHE A 69 -14.37 -7.25 -19.04
CA PHE A 69 -15.78 -7.12 -19.35
C PHE A 69 -16.58 -8.25 -18.70
N GLY A 70 -17.65 -7.90 -17.97
CA GLY A 70 -18.50 -8.86 -17.27
C GLY A 70 -17.97 -9.34 -15.92
N GLU A 71 -16.84 -8.82 -15.45
CA GLU A 71 -16.28 -9.10 -14.13
C GLU A 71 -16.45 -7.89 -13.20
N ILE A 72 -16.80 -8.13 -11.95
CA ILE A 72 -16.93 -7.08 -10.91
C ILE A 72 -15.56 -6.83 -10.25
N ASP A 73 -14.73 -7.87 -10.18
CA ASP A 73 -13.40 -7.81 -9.57
C ASP A 73 -12.35 -7.24 -10.52
N TYR A 74 -11.32 -6.65 -9.92
CA TYR A 74 -10.13 -6.17 -10.60
C TYR A 74 -9.00 -7.18 -10.49
N HIS A 75 -8.04 -7.07 -11.40
CA HIS A 75 -6.82 -7.85 -11.40
C HIS A 75 -5.62 -6.92 -11.31
N ASP A 76 -4.59 -7.34 -10.58
CA ASP A 76 -3.37 -6.56 -10.38
C ASP A 76 -2.20 -7.09 -11.24
N VAL A 77 -1.46 -6.18 -11.86
CA VAL A 77 -0.12 -6.42 -12.39
C VAL A 77 0.87 -5.61 -11.56
N TYR A 78 1.83 -6.28 -10.96
CA TYR A 78 2.86 -5.67 -10.13
C TYR A 78 4.11 -5.36 -10.96
N ASP A 79 4.82 -4.30 -10.60
CA ASP A 79 6.21 -4.17 -11.01
C ASP A 79 7.05 -5.26 -10.31
N ASP A 80 7.89 -5.92 -11.07
CA ASP A 80 8.83 -6.94 -10.65
C ASP A 80 10.04 -6.35 -9.90
N GLY A 81 9.87 -5.19 -9.25
CA GLY A 81 10.93 -4.39 -8.64
C GLY A 81 11.60 -3.39 -9.59
N THR A 82 11.10 -3.27 -10.83
CA THR A 82 11.64 -2.34 -11.84
C THR A 82 11.09 -0.92 -11.74
N GLY A 83 10.03 -0.69 -10.95
CA GLY A 83 9.31 0.59 -10.93
C GLY A 83 8.30 0.76 -12.07
N VAL A 84 8.11 -0.25 -12.91
CA VAL A 84 7.17 -0.21 -14.05
C VAL A 84 6.33 -1.47 -14.10
N ALA A 85 5.02 -1.34 -13.95
CA ALA A 85 4.08 -2.45 -14.16
C ALA A 85 3.62 -2.45 -15.64
N THR A 86 3.74 -3.60 -16.31
CA THR A 86 3.41 -3.72 -17.75
C THR A 86 2.34 -4.77 -18.01
N LEU A 87 1.25 -4.37 -18.66
CA LEU A 87 0.20 -5.28 -19.15
C LEU A 87 0.22 -5.30 -20.68
N GLN A 88 0.49 -6.47 -21.26
CA GLN A 88 0.46 -6.68 -22.71
C GLN A 88 -0.93 -7.08 -23.17
N LEU A 89 -1.54 -6.24 -23.99
CA LEU A 89 -2.86 -6.46 -24.58
C LEU A 89 -2.70 -6.88 -26.05
N LEU A 90 -3.54 -7.81 -26.47
CA LEU A 90 -3.68 -8.19 -27.87
C LEU A 90 -4.97 -7.55 -28.41
N CYS A 91 -4.96 -7.06 -29.64
CA CYS A 91 -6.19 -6.66 -30.32
C CYS A 91 -6.93 -7.91 -30.81
N ASP A 92 -8.25 -7.96 -30.61
CA ASP A 92 -9.06 -9.08 -31.07
C ASP A 92 -9.14 -9.14 -32.62
N ALA A 93 -9.56 -10.28 -33.16
CA ALA A 93 -9.60 -10.49 -34.61
C ALA A 93 -10.56 -9.54 -35.35
N THR A 94 -11.47 -8.88 -34.63
CA THR A 94 -12.41 -7.88 -35.20
C THR A 94 -11.85 -6.45 -35.15
N ALA A 95 -10.66 -6.27 -34.57
CA ALA A 95 -10.04 -4.99 -34.32
C ALA A 95 -10.90 -4.01 -33.48
N THR A 96 -11.74 -4.55 -32.61
CA THR A 96 -12.71 -3.74 -31.83
C THR A 96 -12.31 -3.67 -30.36
N PHE A 97 -11.65 -4.69 -29.82
CA PHE A 97 -11.41 -4.81 -28.39
C PHE A 97 -9.98 -5.22 -28.05
N TRP A 98 -9.48 -4.70 -26.94
CA TRP A 98 -8.25 -5.19 -26.32
C TRP A 98 -8.58 -6.41 -25.46
N ILE A 99 -7.83 -7.50 -25.66
CA ILE A 99 -7.96 -8.74 -24.91
C ILE A 99 -6.68 -9.07 -24.15
N PHE A 100 -6.84 -9.62 -22.95
CA PHE A 100 -5.74 -10.16 -22.14
C PHE A 100 -6.07 -11.57 -21.70
N GLN A 101 -5.28 -12.55 -22.15
CA GLN A 101 -5.48 -13.97 -21.84
C GLN A 101 -6.92 -14.47 -22.14
N GLY A 102 -7.56 -13.92 -23.17
CA GLY A 102 -8.90 -14.30 -23.63
C GLY A 102 -9.95 -13.19 -23.46
N PRO A 103 -10.32 -12.79 -22.23
CA PRO A 103 -11.36 -11.77 -22.00
C PRO A 103 -10.97 -10.37 -22.46
N GLN A 104 -11.99 -9.57 -22.77
CA GLN A 104 -11.86 -8.15 -23.10
C GLN A 104 -11.52 -7.32 -21.86
N ILE A 105 -10.62 -6.35 -22.00
CA ILE A 105 -10.30 -5.36 -20.97
C ILE A 105 -11.06 -4.06 -21.28
N VAL A 106 -11.78 -3.54 -20.29
CA VAL A 106 -12.60 -2.33 -20.44
C VAL A 106 -11.99 -1.10 -19.79
N GLN A 107 -11.15 -1.33 -18.78
CA GLN A 107 -10.60 -0.28 -17.95
C GLN A 107 -9.26 -0.73 -17.40
N ALA A 108 -8.34 0.22 -17.29
CA ALA A 108 -7.10 0.05 -16.54
C ALA A 108 -6.85 1.29 -15.69
N ALA A 109 -6.24 1.09 -14.54
CA ALA A 109 -5.84 2.14 -13.63
C ALA A 109 -4.43 1.89 -13.12
N CYS A 110 -3.70 2.97 -12.89
CA CYS A 110 -2.33 2.93 -12.42
C CYS A 110 -2.26 3.47 -11.00
N TYR A 111 -1.49 2.77 -10.18
CA TYR A 111 -1.31 3.03 -8.77
C TYR A 111 0.15 2.84 -8.42
N TYR A 112 0.54 3.47 -7.32
CA TYR A 112 1.79 3.17 -6.66
C TYR A 112 1.49 2.91 -5.20
N THR A 113 2.29 2.04 -4.60
CA THR A 113 2.28 1.77 -3.18
C THR A 113 3.63 2.18 -2.61
N ASN A 114 3.60 2.71 -1.40
CA ASN A 114 4.74 2.59 -0.51
C ASN A 114 4.74 1.17 0.04
N THR A 115 5.30 0.22 -0.72
CA THR A 115 5.48 -1.20 -0.31
C THR A 115 6.57 -1.39 0.74
N ASP A 116 7.10 -0.30 1.23
CA ASP A 116 7.91 -0.13 2.41
C ASP A 116 7.27 -0.70 3.71
N CYS A 117 5.97 -0.96 3.71
CA CYS A 117 5.26 -1.48 4.86
C CYS A 117 5.49 -2.99 5.09
N GLN A 118 6.65 -3.37 5.64
CA GLN A 118 6.96 -4.74 6.05
C GLN A 118 6.37 -5.11 7.42
N ALA A 119 6.38 -6.41 7.74
CA ALA A 119 6.19 -6.87 9.10
C ALA A 119 7.47 -6.58 9.91
N CYS A 120 7.39 -5.66 10.87
CA CYS A 120 8.47 -5.45 11.82
C CYS A 120 8.70 -6.73 12.63
N ALA A 121 9.97 -7.12 12.81
CA ALA A 121 10.33 -8.28 13.62
C ALA A 121 9.76 -8.16 15.05
N GLY A 122 9.39 -9.29 15.65
CA GLY A 122 8.76 -9.40 16.99
C GLY A 122 9.38 -8.55 18.10
N SER A 123 10.69 -8.32 18.03
CA SER A 123 11.52 -7.93 19.18
C SER A 123 12.15 -6.54 19.09
N GLN A 124 11.48 -5.56 18.47
CA GLN A 124 12.09 -4.24 18.18
C GLN A 124 12.02 -3.21 19.31
N ILE A 125 11.30 -3.47 20.41
CA ILE A 125 11.16 -2.50 21.51
C ILE A 125 11.55 -3.13 22.86
N ALA A 126 12.35 -2.41 23.63
CA ALA A 126 12.60 -2.72 25.03
C ALA A 126 11.33 -2.42 25.85
N ARG A 127 10.97 -3.33 26.76
CA ARG A 127 9.80 -3.15 27.64
C ARG A 127 10.23 -3.10 29.08
N THR A 128 9.68 -2.13 29.80
CA THR A 128 9.82 -2.02 31.25
C THR A 128 8.44 -2.06 31.90
N GLU A 129 8.32 -2.77 33.02
CA GLU A 129 7.07 -2.96 33.75
C GLU A 129 7.27 -2.56 35.22
N SER A 130 6.36 -1.73 35.75
CA SER A 130 6.42 -1.24 37.14
C SER A 130 5.03 -1.05 37.73
N GLY A 131 4.54 -2.03 38.50
CA GLY A 131 3.20 -1.99 39.10
C GLY A 131 2.04 -2.16 38.10
N ALA A 132 2.36 -2.35 36.81
CA ALA A 132 1.48 -2.71 35.71
C ALA A 132 2.28 -3.61 34.74
N ALA A 133 1.60 -4.39 33.90
CA ALA A 133 2.22 -5.32 32.96
C ALA A 133 1.67 -5.14 31.55
N PHE A 134 2.51 -5.43 30.55
CA PHE A 134 2.04 -5.54 29.17
C PHE A 134 1.32 -6.88 28.99
N THR A 135 0.17 -6.85 28.32
CA THR A 135 -0.40 -8.08 27.76
C THR A 135 0.33 -8.44 26.47
N PRO A 136 0.16 -9.68 25.95
CA PRO A 136 0.58 -9.99 24.60
C PRO A 136 0.06 -8.97 23.60
N ASP A 137 0.92 -8.59 22.64
CA ASP A 137 0.55 -7.65 21.59
C ASP A 137 -0.59 -8.21 20.74
N VAL A 138 -1.53 -7.34 20.38
CA VAL A 138 -2.41 -7.64 19.25
C VAL A 138 -1.70 -7.17 17.99
N VAL A 139 -1.27 -8.14 17.20
CA VAL A 139 -0.66 -7.89 15.88
C VAL A 139 -1.74 -7.96 14.82
N VAL A 140 -1.95 -6.87 14.10
CA VAL A 140 -2.77 -6.86 12.90
C VAL A 140 -1.81 -6.70 11.72
N GLY A 141 -1.61 -7.82 11.01
CA GLY A 141 -0.92 -7.80 9.72
C GLY A 141 -1.68 -6.96 8.70
N PRO A 142 -1.04 -6.53 7.60
CA PRO A 142 -1.76 -5.87 6.53
C PRO A 142 -2.94 -6.74 6.08
N PRO A 143 -4.19 -6.26 6.03
CA PRO A 143 -5.06 -6.70 4.95
C PRO A 143 -4.29 -6.42 3.66
N ALA A 144 -4.03 -7.46 2.88
CA ALA A 144 -3.55 -7.26 1.53
C ALA A 144 -4.47 -6.21 0.85
N PRO A 145 -3.95 -5.25 0.08
CA PRO A 145 -2.55 -4.82 -0.12
C PRO A 145 -1.97 -3.66 0.76
N PHE A 146 -2.64 -3.15 1.81
CA PHE A 146 -2.60 -1.68 2.04
C PHE A 146 -2.21 -1.07 3.40
N ILE A 147 -1.62 -1.75 4.39
CA ILE A 147 -1.08 -1.03 5.57
C ILE A 147 0.16 -1.68 6.18
N CYS A 148 1.07 -0.87 6.73
CA CYS A 148 2.12 -1.34 7.63
C CYS A 148 1.53 -2.16 8.76
N MET A 149 2.19 -3.26 9.13
CA MET A 149 1.82 -4.05 10.30
C MET A 149 1.62 -3.12 11.48
N THR A 150 0.46 -3.24 12.13
CA THR A 150 0.22 -2.50 13.37
C THR A 150 0.33 -3.44 14.56
N ARG A 151 0.80 -2.89 15.67
CA ARG A 151 0.78 -3.56 16.96
C ARG A 151 0.07 -2.69 17.95
N THR A 152 -0.82 -3.32 18.70
CA THR A 152 -1.42 -2.68 19.87
C THR A 152 -0.67 -3.16 21.10
N LEU A 153 0.03 -2.22 21.74
CA LEU A 153 0.61 -2.44 23.06
C LEU A 153 -0.47 -2.13 24.09
N THR A 154 -0.72 -3.08 24.99
CA THR A 154 -1.75 -2.95 26.01
C THR A 154 -1.08 -3.10 27.37
N CYS A 155 -1.23 -2.09 28.23
CA CYS A 155 -0.69 -2.04 29.57
C CYS A 155 -1.85 -2.07 30.56
N VAL A 156 -1.79 -3.03 31.48
CA VAL A 156 -2.87 -3.30 32.44
C VAL A 156 -2.32 -3.35 33.86
N THR A 157 -3.12 -2.93 34.83
CA THR A 157 -2.86 -3.17 36.24
C THR A 157 -4.03 -3.92 36.86
N THR A 158 -3.73 -4.82 37.80
CA THR A 158 -4.74 -5.55 38.58
C THR A 158 -5.17 -4.77 39.82
N THR A 159 -4.54 -3.63 40.10
CA THR A 159 -4.89 -2.79 41.25
C THR A 159 -6.07 -1.90 40.86
N LEU A 160 -7.20 -2.11 41.53
CA LEU A 160 -8.41 -1.30 41.35
C LEU A 160 -8.11 0.17 41.67
N ASN A 161 -8.59 1.07 40.80
CA ASN A 161 -8.45 2.54 40.91
C ASN A 161 -7.04 3.12 40.77
N ASN A 162 -6.07 2.34 40.28
CA ASN A 162 -4.78 2.90 39.87
C ASN A 162 -4.85 3.43 38.45
N ASN A 163 -4.26 4.60 38.23
CA ASN A 163 -4.01 5.05 36.88
C ASN A 163 -2.95 4.13 36.27
N VAL A 164 -3.04 3.91 34.97
CA VAL A 164 -2.02 3.17 34.24
C VAL A 164 -1.50 4.04 33.11
N GLN A 165 -0.21 3.92 32.80
CA GLN A 165 0.45 4.72 31.78
C GLN A 165 1.39 3.87 30.92
N ILE A 166 1.39 4.15 29.62
CA ILE A 166 2.46 3.78 28.69
C ILE A 166 3.27 5.04 28.35
N SER A 167 4.58 4.97 28.56
CA SER A 167 5.55 5.99 28.13
C SER A 167 6.40 5.42 27.01
N LEU A 168 6.48 6.12 25.87
CA LEU A 168 7.28 5.67 24.73
C LEU A 168 8.59 6.46 24.66
N ASN A 169 9.74 5.77 24.54
CA ASN A 169 11.08 6.36 24.55
C ASN A 169 11.29 7.30 25.76
N GLY A 170 10.93 6.84 26.96
CA GLY A 170 10.99 7.66 28.18
C GLY A 170 10.02 8.86 28.18
N GLY A 171 9.04 8.89 27.26
CA GLY A 171 8.00 9.91 27.14
C GLY A 171 8.20 10.84 25.94
N THR A 172 9.36 10.79 25.28
CA THR A 172 9.68 11.65 24.12
C THR A 172 8.84 11.33 22.88
N ALA A 173 8.42 10.08 22.71
CA ALA A 173 7.51 9.65 21.66
C ALA A 173 6.04 9.61 22.12
N GLY A 174 5.76 10.18 23.30
CA GLY A 174 4.43 10.36 23.86
C GLY A 174 4.17 9.51 25.08
N VAL A 175 3.14 9.95 25.80
CA VAL A 175 2.62 9.33 27.02
C VAL A 175 1.12 9.14 26.85
N ILE A 176 0.63 7.95 27.17
CA ILE A 176 -0.81 7.65 27.19
C ILE A 176 -1.14 7.14 28.59
N SER A 177 -2.14 7.72 29.24
CA SER A 177 -2.63 7.29 30.54
C SER A 177 -4.12 7.00 30.52
N SER A 178 -4.55 6.18 31.47
CA SER A 178 -5.94 5.79 31.62
C SER A 178 -6.27 5.61 33.10
N PRO A 179 -7.41 6.12 33.58
CA PRO A 179 -7.85 5.95 34.97
C PRO A 179 -8.52 4.60 35.24
N ILE A 180 -8.75 3.80 34.20
CA ILE A 180 -9.53 2.56 34.29
C ILE A 180 -8.65 1.30 34.29
N GLY A 181 -7.41 1.41 34.79
CA GLY A 181 -6.50 0.27 34.97
C GLY A 181 -6.04 -0.43 33.67
N THR A 182 -6.44 0.06 32.50
CA THR A 182 -6.00 -0.41 31.17
C THR A 182 -5.79 0.76 30.23
N VAL A 183 -4.66 0.76 29.50
CA VAL A 183 -4.36 1.70 28.43
C VAL A 183 -3.77 0.96 27.23
N THR A 184 -4.12 1.40 26.02
CA THR A 184 -3.60 0.84 24.78
C THR A 184 -2.93 1.91 23.93
N VAL A 185 -1.91 1.52 23.17
CA VAL A 185 -1.33 2.37 22.13
C VAL A 185 -1.11 1.56 20.86
N LEU A 186 -1.58 2.13 19.75
CA LEU A 186 -1.30 1.62 18.42
C LEU A 186 0.06 2.15 17.96
N VAL A 187 0.94 1.25 17.55
CA VAL A 187 2.20 1.55 16.87
C VAL A 187 2.20 0.88 15.50
N THR A 188 2.87 1.50 14.55
CA THR A 188 2.88 1.08 13.15
C THR A 188 4.30 0.73 12.77
N CYS A 189 4.53 -0.36 12.05
CA CYS A 189 5.85 -0.63 11.50
C CYS A 189 6.23 0.48 10.52
N ASN A 190 7.48 0.94 10.54
CA ASN A 190 7.94 1.94 9.61
C ASN A 190 8.07 1.36 8.19
N ALA A 191 8.22 2.28 7.26
CA ALA A 191 8.48 2.03 5.85
C ALA A 191 9.75 1.20 5.54
N ALA A 192 10.68 1.06 6.49
CA ALA A 192 11.87 0.26 6.26
C ALA A 192 11.72 -1.19 6.78
N GLY A 193 10.63 -1.51 7.50
CA GLY A 193 10.51 -2.78 8.23
C GLY A 193 11.41 -2.89 9.46
N THR A 194 12.12 -1.82 9.80
CA THR A 194 13.23 -1.84 10.77
C THR A 194 12.86 -1.35 12.16
N ALA A 195 11.76 -0.60 12.30
CA ALA A 195 11.32 -0.08 13.59
C ALA A 195 9.80 0.07 13.66
N LEU A 196 9.22 -0.12 14.84
CA LEU A 196 7.87 0.36 15.14
C LEU A 196 7.95 1.88 15.35
N GLU A 197 6.98 2.62 14.84
CA GLU A 197 6.88 4.06 14.96
C GLU A 197 5.49 4.51 15.43
N ARG A 198 5.46 5.70 16.02
CA ARG A 198 4.23 6.41 16.34
C ARG A 198 4.41 7.87 15.95
N ASN A 199 3.49 8.40 15.16
CA ASN A 199 3.55 9.78 14.66
C ASN A 199 4.89 10.12 13.97
N GLY A 200 5.47 9.16 13.23
CA GLY A 200 6.75 9.32 12.51
C GLY A 200 8.01 9.24 13.39
N VAL A 201 7.87 8.90 14.69
CA VAL A 201 9.00 8.70 15.59
C VAL A 201 9.20 7.21 15.84
N ALA A 202 10.39 6.71 15.55
CA ALA A 202 10.78 5.33 15.86
C ALA A 202 10.76 5.08 17.37
N ILE A 203 10.08 4.02 17.78
CA ILE A 203 9.95 3.56 19.15
C ILE A 203 11.02 2.51 19.41
N THR A 204 11.85 2.75 20.41
CA THR A 204 12.88 1.82 20.88
C THR A 204 12.59 1.29 22.28
N SER A 205 11.77 2.00 23.07
CA SER A 205 11.31 1.52 24.37
C SER A 205 9.86 1.89 24.68
N ALA A 206 9.21 1.06 25.49
CA ALA A 206 7.89 1.29 26.05
C ALA A 206 7.87 0.91 27.54
N ASP A 207 7.52 1.87 28.40
CA ASP A 207 7.43 1.69 29.84
C ASP A 207 5.95 1.63 30.27
N CYS A 208 5.54 0.52 30.85
CA CYS A 208 4.21 0.29 31.41
C CYS A 208 4.26 0.45 32.93
N LYS A 209 3.52 1.41 33.48
CA LYS A 209 3.51 1.67 34.92
C LYS A 209 2.12 1.96 35.48
N ALA A 210 1.90 1.52 36.72
CA ALA A 210 0.84 2.08 37.56
C ALA A 210 1.29 3.47 38.08
N VAL A 211 0.36 4.42 38.12
CA VAL A 211 0.57 5.82 38.50
C VAL A 211 -0.46 6.27 39.51
#